data_AF-A0A9D6F6Z1-F1
#
_entry.id   AF-A0A9D6F6Z1-F1
#
_cell.length_a   1.000
_cell.length_b   1.000
_cell.length_c   1.000
_cell.angle_alpha   90.00
_cell.angle_beta   90.00
_cell.angle_gamma   90.00
#
_symmetry.space_group_name_H-M   'P 1'
#
loop_
_entity.id
_entity.type
_entity.pdbx_description
1 polymer ?
#
loop_
_entity_poly.entity_id
_entity_poly.type
_entity_poly.pdbx_seq_one_letter_code
_entity_poly.pdbx_strand_id
1 'polypeptide(L)'
;MKCREAQYWLYSFQPNAAWPVDVVGHLQQCADCQKVQSQLRQIDQQVNQLTSLPKNDRPIAQLFERLEQTPQTATPAPKPPARWWRWGSYVGAAAALVAIGWLLGKSWDASPEGVDSSEKTGTVEVVRDRIVTVHASAERGLTALLLKRNAQLVQSAQAKDRLETLLDMADDCRQHAIKLIDQGPRDYLPMTIDLYSQLLHQGVLVQLARAPATDRPMLEAVAKLRLRKMAEPVEGGPKTAKVLEQHRASLRSIALATIEVASNGKPLPVPGATPKWRDTEAVPATVALVQFAIAYSSETDPVIKADRCSDCVQRLMPYVKLQLADNPETKEGDPGQQFGSMIRFGVYVPLESGNALEPPAQTRLKMDRILRDADQTVGEMEKHMEAVSSAGQSSFQRAVRPTKKGWEKSRGNNKGKGKSKGKGGQSGRSSSVIPAPRVHPSLNASEGQEPKVALCWRSGSDRIIS
;
A
#
# COMPACT_ATOMS: atom_id res chain seq x y z
N MET A 1 16.64 -29.62 10.23
CA MET A 1 16.19 -28.85 11.42
C MET A 1 16.38 -29.69 12.68
N LYS A 2 16.76 -29.06 13.80
CA LYS A 2 16.89 -29.75 15.12
C LYS A 2 15.54 -29.75 15.86
N CYS A 3 15.29 -30.75 16.72
CA CYS A 3 14.01 -30.86 17.46
C CYS A 3 13.69 -29.58 18.26
N ARG A 4 14.69 -28.92 18.85
CA ARG A 4 14.51 -27.69 19.63
C ARG A 4 13.95 -26.53 18.77
N GLU A 5 14.42 -26.41 17.53
CA GLU A 5 13.94 -25.37 16.59
C GLU A 5 12.53 -25.67 16.12
N ALA A 6 12.24 -26.94 15.80
CA ALA A 6 10.90 -27.39 15.42
C ALA A 6 9.89 -27.18 16.56
N GLN A 7 10.26 -27.50 17.80
CA GLN A 7 9.42 -27.27 18.97
C GLN A 7 9.16 -25.77 19.22
N TYR A 8 10.19 -24.92 19.06
CA TYR A 8 9.99 -23.47 19.17
C TYR A 8 8.97 -22.98 18.14
N TRP A 9 9.06 -23.45 16.90
CA TRP A 9 8.08 -23.17 15.85
C TRP A 9 6.67 -23.66 16.20
N LEU A 10 6.54 -24.86 16.78
CA LEU A 10 5.25 -25.40 17.21
C LEU A 10 4.60 -24.53 18.30
N TYR A 11 5.38 -24.00 19.25
CA TYR A 11 4.84 -23.17 20.33
C TYR A 11 4.58 -21.72 19.92
N SER A 12 5.29 -21.18 18.93
CA SER A 12 5.08 -19.82 18.42
C SER A 12 4.02 -19.75 17.32
N PHE A 13 3.43 -20.89 16.94
CA PHE A 13 2.52 -20.99 15.82
C PHE A 13 1.18 -20.29 16.07
N GLN A 14 0.76 -19.44 15.13
CA GLN A 14 -0.59 -18.89 15.08
C GLN A 14 -1.50 -19.80 14.24
N PRO A 15 -2.76 -20.03 14.64
CA PRO A 15 -3.72 -20.76 13.83
C PRO A 15 -3.76 -20.20 12.40
N ASN A 16 -3.64 -21.08 11.40
CA ASN A 16 -3.67 -20.77 9.95
C ASN A 16 -2.41 -20.20 9.30
N ALA A 17 -1.26 -20.13 10.00
CA ALA A 17 -0.01 -19.79 9.31
C ALA A 17 0.55 -20.98 8.51
N ALA A 18 1.21 -20.74 7.38
CA ALA A 18 1.88 -21.79 6.62
C ALA A 18 3.14 -22.28 7.36
N TRP A 19 3.42 -23.58 7.31
CA TRP A 19 4.58 -24.17 7.98
C TRP A 19 5.81 -24.13 7.05
N PRO A 20 7.00 -23.74 7.54
CA PRO A 20 8.23 -23.89 6.77
C PRO A 20 8.44 -25.35 6.34
N VAL A 21 8.94 -25.57 5.13
CA VAL A 21 9.15 -26.92 4.56
C VAL A 21 10.02 -27.78 5.47
N ASP A 22 11.04 -27.20 6.10
CA ASP A 22 11.94 -27.90 7.03
C ASP A 22 11.23 -28.39 8.30
N VAL A 23 10.26 -27.62 8.80
CA VAL A 23 9.44 -28.00 9.96
C VAL A 23 8.54 -29.17 9.58
N VAL A 24 7.91 -29.12 8.40
CA VAL A 24 7.05 -30.19 7.88
C VAL A 24 7.87 -31.47 7.69
N GLY A 25 9.03 -31.40 7.03
CA GLY A 25 9.91 -32.53 6.81
C GLY A 25 10.41 -33.15 8.12
N HIS A 26 10.79 -32.30 9.09
CA HIS A 26 11.20 -32.77 10.41
C HIS A 26 10.04 -33.45 11.17
N LEU A 27 8.83 -32.88 11.12
CA LEU A 27 7.66 -33.47 11.76
C LEU A 27 7.25 -34.80 11.14
N GLN A 28 7.52 -35.05 9.87
CA GLN A 28 7.27 -36.37 9.28
C GLN A 28 8.24 -37.45 9.80
N GLN A 29 9.46 -37.06 10.19
CA GLN A 29 10.52 -38.01 10.55
C GLN A 29 10.73 -38.15 12.07
N CYS A 30 10.35 -37.16 12.87
CA CYS A 30 10.61 -37.13 14.32
C CYS A 30 9.36 -37.44 15.15
N ALA A 31 9.33 -38.62 15.78
CA ALA A 31 8.22 -39.07 16.63
C ALA A 31 7.97 -38.14 17.85
N ASP A 32 9.02 -37.57 18.45
CA ASP A 32 8.87 -36.67 19.60
C ASP A 32 8.17 -35.37 19.22
N CYS A 33 8.53 -34.79 18.07
CA CYS A 33 7.87 -33.56 17.59
C CYS A 33 6.43 -33.83 17.11
N GLN A 34 6.13 -35.02 16.58
CA GLN A 34 4.75 -35.45 16.29
C GLN A 34 3.89 -35.52 17.56
N LYS A 35 4.47 -35.99 18.67
CA LYS A 35 3.79 -36.03 19.98
C LYS A 35 3.48 -34.63 20.50
N VAL A 36 4.39 -33.67 20.36
CA VAL A 36 4.13 -32.27 20.72
C VAL A 36 3.02 -31.67 19.83
N GLN A 37 3.06 -31.93 18.53
CA GLN A 37 2.02 -31.48 17.60
C GLN A 37 0.63 -32.03 17.96
N SER A 38 0.52 -33.32 18.30
CA SER A 38 -0.77 -33.92 18.69
C SER A 38 -1.29 -33.34 20.01
N GLN A 39 -0.41 -33.07 20.98
CA GLN A 39 -0.76 -32.39 22.23
C GLN A 39 -1.29 -30.97 21.98
N LEU A 40 -0.62 -30.18 21.14
CA LEU A 40 -1.08 -28.83 20.80
C LEU A 40 -2.43 -28.84 20.08
N ARG A 41 -2.66 -29.79 19.17
CA ARG A 41 -3.98 -29.98 18.54
C ARG A 41 -5.06 -30.34 19.54
N GLN A 42 -4.76 -31.19 20.52
CA GLN A 42 -5.71 -31.56 21.56
C GLN A 42 -6.08 -30.35 22.43
N ILE A 43 -5.09 -29.53 22.81
CA ILE A 43 -5.32 -28.28 23.55
C ILE A 43 -6.20 -27.34 22.73
N ASP A 44 -5.91 -27.17 21.44
CA ASP A 44 -6.70 -26.30 20.56
C ASP A 44 -8.15 -26.80 20.40
N GLN A 45 -8.36 -28.12 20.30
CA GLN A 45 -9.70 -28.71 20.31
C GLN A 45 -10.44 -28.46 21.62
N GLN A 46 -9.76 -28.58 22.77
CA GLN A 46 -10.35 -28.29 24.08
C GLN A 46 -10.70 -26.81 24.25
N VAL A 47 -9.81 -25.91 23.83
CA VAL A 47 -10.06 -24.46 23.83
C VAL A 47 -11.25 -24.14 22.92
N ASN A 48 -11.31 -24.73 21.73
CA ASN A 48 -12.44 -24.54 20.83
C ASN A 48 -13.73 -25.11 21.39
N GLN A 49 -13.72 -26.24 22.11
CA GLN A 49 -14.92 -26.77 22.79
C GLN A 49 -15.39 -25.86 23.93
N LEU A 50 -14.46 -25.27 24.68
CA LEU A 50 -14.76 -24.36 25.79
C LEU A 50 -15.18 -22.96 25.31
N THR A 51 -14.66 -22.51 24.17
CA THR A 51 -14.97 -21.20 23.58
C THR A 51 -16.08 -21.25 22.55
N SER A 52 -16.43 -22.42 22.02
CA SER A 52 -17.64 -22.62 21.23
C SER A 52 -18.85 -22.47 22.13
N LEU A 53 -19.29 -21.23 22.28
CA LEU A 53 -20.55 -20.91 22.91
C LEU A 53 -21.66 -21.70 22.20
N PRO A 54 -22.54 -22.39 22.94
CA PRO A 54 -23.73 -23.00 22.37
C PRO A 54 -24.45 -21.96 21.51
N LYS A 55 -24.66 -22.26 20.23
CA LYS A 55 -25.32 -21.38 19.25
C LYS A 55 -26.71 -20.88 19.68
N ASN A 56 -27.26 -21.44 20.77
CA ASN A 56 -28.58 -21.16 21.31
C ASN A 56 -28.59 -20.46 22.68
N ASP A 57 -27.45 -19.94 23.17
CA ASP A 57 -27.43 -19.20 24.43
C ASP A 57 -28.03 -17.81 24.29
N ARG A 58 -29.36 -17.77 24.30
CA ARG A 58 -30.21 -16.58 24.54
C ARG A 58 -29.65 -15.61 25.60
N PRO A 59 -29.07 -16.05 26.74
CA PRO A 59 -28.50 -15.10 27.71
C PRO A 59 -27.33 -14.27 27.16
N ILE A 60 -26.54 -14.77 26.21
CA ILE A 60 -25.44 -14.00 25.61
C ILE A 60 -25.97 -13.02 24.57
N ALA A 61 -26.96 -13.43 23.77
CA ALA A 61 -27.68 -12.50 22.90
C ALA A 61 -28.33 -11.36 23.71
N GLN A 62 -28.93 -11.68 24.86
CA GLN A 62 -29.49 -10.68 25.79
C GLN A 62 -28.41 -9.79 26.43
N LEU A 63 -27.20 -10.32 26.69
CA LEU A 63 -26.09 -9.53 27.21
C LEU A 63 -25.59 -8.53 26.16
N PHE A 64 -25.44 -8.96 24.90
CA PHE A 64 -25.06 -8.08 23.80
C PHE A 64 -26.14 -7.02 23.54
N GLU A 65 -27.41 -7.41 23.55
CA GLU A 65 -28.54 -6.48 23.42
C GLU A 65 -28.56 -5.46 24.58
N ARG A 66 -28.27 -5.88 25.82
CA ARG A 66 -28.12 -4.96 26.96
C ARG A 66 -26.91 -4.03 26.81
N LEU A 67 -25.77 -4.52 26.30
CA LEU A 67 -24.59 -3.70 26.07
C LEU A 67 -24.82 -2.66 24.97
N GLU A 68 -25.59 -2.98 23.94
CA GLU A 68 -26.00 -2.03 22.89
C GLU A 68 -27.00 -0.99 23.40
N GLN A 69 -27.91 -1.39 24.30
CA GLN A 69 -28.91 -0.50 24.89
C GLN A 69 -28.39 0.31 26.08
N THR A 70 -27.21 0.01 26.62
CA THR A 70 -26.65 0.78 27.74
C THR A 70 -26.04 2.08 27.21
N PRO A 71 -26.63 3.26 27.48
CA PRO A 71 -26.08 4.52 27.02
C PRO A 71 -24.69 4.69 27.61
N GLN A 72 -23.68 4.76 26.73
CA GLN A 72 -22.30 5.04 27.13
C GLN A 72 -22.23 6.45 27.70
N THR A 73 -22.42 6.54 29.00
CA THR A 73 -22.25 7.79 29.75
C THR A 73 -20.77 8.11 29.66
N ALA A 74 -20.42 9.15 28.91
CA ALA A 74 -19.05 9.57 28.71
C ALA A 74 -18.38 9.80 30.07
N THR A 75 -17.45 8.92 30.45
CA THR A 75 -16.66 9.08 31.66
C THR A 75 -15.91 10.41 31.55
N PRO A 76 -16.05 11.35 32.50
CA PRO A 76 -15.34 12.61 32.47
C PRO A 76 -13.83 12.34 32.46
N ALA A 77 -13.14 12.95 31.49
CA ALA A 77 -11.72 12.73 31.26
C ALA A 77 -10.91 13.00 32.55
N PRO A 78 -10.10 12.04 33.04
CA PRO A 78 -9.27 12.26 34.21
C PRO A 78 -8.25 13.37 33.92
N LYS A 79 -8.16 14.35 34.84
CA LYS A 79 -7.16 15.42 34.79
C LYS A 79 -5.76 14.80 34.81
N PRO A 80 -4.83 15.21 33.92
CA PRO A 80 -3.49 14.65 33.90
C PRO A 80 -2.75 14.97 35.20
N PRO A 81 -2.19 13.97 35.91
CA PRO A 81 -1.36 14.22 37.09
C PRO A 81 -0.04 14.89 36.69
N ALA A 82 0.45 15.76 37.57
CA ALA A 82 1.64 16.60 37.37
C ALA A 82 2.88 15.77 36.99
N ARG A 83 3.45 16.12 35.83
CA ARG A 83 4.43 15.36 35.04
C ARG A 83 5.88 15.43 35.57
N TRP A 84 6.15 16.12 36.68
CA TRP A 84 7.52 16.42 37.13
C TRP A 84 8.22 15.20 37.77
N TRP A 85 7.55 14.43 38.64
CA TRP A 85 8.25 13.56 39.59
C TRP A 85 8.76 12.20 39.06
N ARG A 86 8.60 11.88 37.77
CA ARG A 86 8.96 10.55 37.23
C ARG A 86 10.33 10.44 36.55
N TRP A 87 11.11 11.52 36.43
CA TRP A 87 12.41 11.44 35.75
C TRP A 87 13.55 10.88 36.62
N GLY A 88 13.37 10.79 37.94
CA GLY A 88 14.41 10.32 38.87
C GLY A 88 14.62 8.80 38.93
N SER A 89 13.63 7.98 38.57
CA SER A 89 13.69 6.52 38.78
C SER A 89 14.13 5.71 37.56
N TYR A 90 14.15 6.28 36.36
CA TYR A 90 14.47 5.53 35.13
C TYR A 90 15.97 5.38 34.84
N VAL A 91 16.82 6.23 35.44
CA VAL A 91 18.27 6.20 35.17
C VAL A 91 18.96 5.02 35.87
N GLY A 92 18.43 4.54 37.01
CA GLY A 92 19.02 3.41 37.74
C GLY A 92 18.80 2.04 37.08
N ALA A 93 17.62 1.82 36.48
CA ALA A 93 17.27 0.52 35.89
C ALA A 93 18.00 0.24 34.55
N ALA A 94 18.32 1.29 33.79
CA ALA A 94 19.01 1.14 32.50
C ALA A 94 20.47 0.67 32.66
N ALA A 95 21.17 1.14 33.70
CA ALA A 95 22.57 0.77 33.95
C ALA A 95 22.73 -0.72 34.32
N ALA A 96 21.76 -1.29 35.05
CA ALA A 96 21.77 -2.70 35.44
C ALA A 96 21.58 -3.64 34.23
N LEU A 97 20.73 -3.26 33.26
CA LEU A 97 20.47 -4.07 32.06
C LEU A 97 21.67 -4.09 31.09
N VAL A 98 22.40 -2.98 30.98
CA VAL A 98 23.62 -2.92 30.16
C VAL A 98 24.73 -3.80 30.73
N ALA A 99 24.89 -3.85 32.06
CA ALA A 99 25.89 -4.70 32.71
C ALA A 99 25.61 -6.20 32.53
N ILE A 100 24.35 -6.62 32.58
CA ILE A 100 23.94 -8.02 32.37
C ILE A 100 24.11 -8.43 30.90
N GLY A 101 23.82 -7.53 29.96
CA GLY A 101 24.01 -7.77 28.52
C GLY A 101 25.48 -7.96 28.13
N TRP A 102 26.41 -7.30 28.83
CA TRP A 102 27.85 -7.42 28.53
C TRP A 102 28.46 -8.72 29.07
N LEU A 103 27.94 -9.25 30.19
CA LEU A 103 28.45 -10.50 30.78
C LEU A 103 28.05 -11.76 30.02
N LEU A 104 26.91 -11.74 29.30
CA LEU A 104 26.43 -12.87 28.50
C LEU A 104 27.00 -12.89 27.07
N GLY A 105 27.66 -11.82 26.63
CA GLY A 105 28.16 -11.67 25.25
C GLY A 105 29.54 -12.28 24.98
N LYS A 106 30.24 -12.82 25.99
CA LYS A 106 31.64 -13.29 25.86
C LYS A 106 31.82 -14.78 25.59
N SER A 107 30.75 -15.58 25.42
CA SER A 107 30.88 -17.04 25.33
C SER A 107 30.69 -17.66 23.94
N TRP A 108 30.61 -16.88 22.86
CA TRP A 108 30.42 -17.41 21.50
C TRP A 108 31.43 -16.85 20.50
N ASP A 109 32.66 -17.34 20.59
CA ASP A 109 33.59 -17.40 19.47
C ASP A 109 33.96 -18.87 19.23
N ALA A 110 33.25 -19.50 18.31
CA ALA A 110 33.67 -20.73 17.65
C ALA A 110 33.00 -20.77 16.26
N SER A 111 33.75 -20.24 15.29
CA SER A 111 33.45 -20.35 13.86
C SER A 111 33.75 -21.78 13.38
N PRO A 112 32.90 -22.37 12.52
CA PRO A 112 33.37 -23.31 11.52
C PRO A 112 33.17 -22.73 10.12
N GLU A 113 34.28 -22.65 9.40
CA GLU A 113 34.35 -22.44 7.96
C GLU A 113 33.67 -23.58 7.18
N GLY A 114 33.07 -23.19 6.05
CA GLY A 114 33.09 -23.98 4.82
C GLY A 114 31.97 -24.99 4.60
N VAL A 115 30.94 -24.58 3.83
CA VAL A 115 30.34 -25.41 2.77
C VAL A 115 29.80 -24.48 1.66
N ASP A 116 30.33 -24.66 0.46
CA ASP A 116 29.79 -24.12 -0.80
C ASP A 116 28.55 -24.91 -1.26
N SER A 117 27.66 -24.20 -1.98
CA SER A 117 26.67 -24.68 -2.96
C SER A 117 25.18 -24.54 -2.59
N SER A 118 24.62 -23.44 -3.10
CA SER A 118 23.44 -23.40 -3.97
C SER A 118 22.26 -24.35 -3.66
N GLU A 119 21.35 -23.88 -2.81
CA GLU A 119 19.91 -24.05 -3.03
C GLU A 119 19.16 -22.86 -2.41
N LYS A 120 18.20 -22.28 -3.16
CA LYS A 120 17.39 -21.13 -2.75
C LYS A 120 16.39 -21.54 -1.66
N THR A 121 16.87 -21.77 -0.45
CA THR A 121 16.05 -21.81 0.76
C THR A 121 15.85 -20.38 1.27
N GLY A 122 14.59 -19.95 1.37
CA GLY A 122 14.24 -18.64 1.93
C GLY A 122 14.74 -18.54 3.37
N THR A 123 15.74 -17.70 3.59
CA THR A 123 16.25 -17.36 4.92
C THR A 123 15.22 -16.51 5.67
N VAL A 124 14.82 -16.98 6.85
CA VAL A 124 14.05 -16.20 7.81
C VAL A 124 15.05 -15.50 8.73
N GLU A 125 15.32 -14.22 8.47
CA GLU A 125 16.04 -13.39 9.43
C GLU A 125 15.09 -13.01 10.58
N VAL A 126 15.36 -13.56 11.75
CA VAL A 126 14.71 -13.17 13.01
C VAL A 126 15.38 -11.90 13.51
N VAL A 127 14.86 -10.74 13.11
CA VAL A 127 15.21 -9.47 13.74
C VAL A 127 14.43 -9.36 15.06
N ARG A 128 15.18 -9.29 16.17
CA ARG A 128 14.70 -9.32 17.57
C ARG A 128 13.42 -8.50 17.81
N ASP A 129 12.48 -9.14 18.54
CA ASP A 129 11.26 -8.60 19.19
C ASP A 129 10.06 -8.15 18.34
N ARG A 130 10.08 -8.30 17.01
CA ARG A 130 8.86 -8.14 16.19
C ARG A 130 8.78 -9.27 15.16
N ILE A 131 7.77 -10.13 15.28
CA ILE A 131 7.47 -11.13 14.26
C ILE A 131 7.00 -10.38 13.02
N VAL A 132 7.92 -10.13 12.09
CA VAL A 132 7.56 -9.69 10.74
C VAL A 132 7.14 -10.94 9.99
N THR A 133 5.86 -11.04 9.63
CA THR A 133 5.39 -12.07 8.72
C THR A 133 6.18 -11.99 7.42
N VAL A 134 7.04 -12.98 7.18
CA VAL A 134 7.81 -13.10 5.94
C VAL A 134 6.81 -13.43 4.84
N HIS A 135 6.40 -12.41 4.08
CA HIS A 135 5.48 -12.55 2.97
C HIS A 135 6.03 -13.57 1.96
N ALA A 136 5.17 -14.48 1.52
CA ALA A 136 5.50 -15.47 0.50
C ALA A 136 6.07 -14.77 -0.73
N SER A 137 7.07 -15.38 -1.39
CA SER A 137 7.73 -14.81 -2.58
C SER A 137 6.72 -14.36 -3.65
N ALA A 138 5.60 -15.08 -3.79
CA ALA A 138 4.52 -14.74 -4.70
C ALA A 138 3.90 -13.37 -4.40
N GLU A 139 3.63 -13.06 -3.13
CA GLU A 139 3.02 -11.78 -2.72
C GLU A 139 3.96 -10.61 -3.01
N ARG A 140 5.27 -10.81 -2.87
CA ARG A 140 6.27 -9.75 -3.13
C ARG A 140 6.19 -9.19 -4.56
N GLY A 141 5.93 -10.05 -5.53
CA GLY A 141 5.75 -9.65 -6.93
C GLY A 141 4.51 -8.77 -7.11
N LEU A 142 3.36 -9.16 -6.53
CA LEU A 142 2.15 -8.35 -6.60
C LEU A 142 2.34 -7.01 -5.89
N THR A 143 2.94 -7.00 -4.69
CA THR A 143 3.17 -5.75 -3.96
C THR A 143 4.06 -4.77 -4.73
N ALA A 144 5.12 -5.25 -5.38
CA ALA A 144 5.99 -4.41 -6.21
C ALA A 144 5.22 -3.81 -7.42
N LEU A 145 4.39 -4.61 -8.09
CA LEU A 145 3.52 -4.11 -9.17
C LEU A 145 2.53 -3.06 -8.64
N LEU A 146 1.84 -3.33 -7.53
CA LEU A 146 0.88 -2.39 -6.95
C LEU A 146 1.55 -1.10 -6.45
N LEU A 147 2.78 -1.18 -5.94
CA LEU A 147 3.56 0.00 -5.55
C LEU A 147 3.87 0.87 -6.78
N LYS A 148 4.29 0.24 -7.88
CA LYS A 148 4.51 0.90 -9.18
C LYS A 148 3.24 1.59 -9.67
N ARG A 149 2.10 0.89 -9.67
CA ARG A 149 0.82 1.45 -10.10
C ARG A 149 0.36 2.60 -9.21
N ASN A 150 0.56 2.52 -7.90
CA ASN A 150 0.23 3.62 -7.00
C ASN A 150 1.12 4.85 -7.21
N ALA A 151 2.41 4.66 -7.49
CA ALA A 151 3.29 5.74 -7.89
C ALA A 151 2.82 6.42 -9.20
N GLN A 152 2.31 5.66 -10.17
CA GLN A 152 1.70 6.19 -11.39
C GLN A 152 0.40 6.93 -11.09
N LEU A 153 -0.47 6.34 -10.26
CA LEU A 153 -1.78 6.90 -9.90
C LEU A 153 -1.65 8.28 -9.25
N VAL A 154 -0.67 8.49 -8.36
CA VAL A 154 -0.46 9.79 -7.72
C VAL A 154 0.09 10.85 -8.70
N GLN A 155 0.75 10.43 -9.78
CA GLN A 155 1.26 11.31 -10.83
C GLN A 155 0.18 11.67 -11.86
N SER A 156 -0.86 10.84 -12.01
CA SER A 156 -1.93 11.03 -12.98
C SER A 156 -2.83 12.23 -12.65
N ALA A 157 -2.69 13.30 -13.44
CA ALA A 157 -3.57 14.46 -13.36
C ALA A 157 -4.94 14.19 -14.00
N GLN A 158 -4.99 13.43 -15.10
CA GLN A 158 -6.20 13.22 -15.88
C GLN A 158 -7.04 12.04 -15.38
N ALA A 159 -8.37 12.13 -15.52
CA ALA A 159 -9.29 11.07 -15.12
C ALA A 159 -9.08 9.77 -15.91
N LYS A 160 -8.69 9.89 -17.19
CA LYS A 160 -8.36 8.78 -18.08
C LYS A 160 -7.18 7.96 -17.55
N ASP A 161 -6.04 8.61 -17.29
CA ASP A 161 -4.83 7.95 -16.82
C ASP A 161 -5.05 7.24 -15.48
N ARG A 162 -5.84 7.85 -14.58
CA ARG A 162 -6.22 7.22 -13.31
C ARG A 162 -7.06 5.97 -13.52
N LEU A 163 -8.05 6.02 -14.42
CA LEU A 163 -8.88 4.88 -14.76
C LEU A 163 -8.05 3.73 -15.37
N GLU A 164 -7.16 4.04 -16.31
CA GLU A 164 -6.25 3.06 -16.90
C GLU A 164 -5.34 2.42 -15.85
N THR A 165 -4.80 3.22 -14.92
CA THR A 165 -3.97 2.71 -13.83
C THR A 165 -4.77 1.78 -12.90
N LEU A 166 -6.02 2.12 -12.56
CA LEU A 166 -6.89 1.26 -11.75
C LEU A 166 -7.24 -0.06 -12.46
N LEU A 167 -7.47 -0.02 -13.77
CA LEU A 167 -7.69 -1.22 -14.59
C LEU A 167 -6.43 -2.09 -14.66
N ASP A 168 -5.25 -1.49 -14.76
CA ASP A 168 -3.99 -2.22 -14.70
C ASP A 168 -3.78 -2.87 -13.33
N MET A 169 -4.08 -2.19 -12.23
CA MET A 169 -4.03 -2.80 -10.88
C MET A 169 -5.00 -3.98 -10.74
N ALA A 170 -6.20 -3.86 -11.32
CA ALA A 170 -7.18 -4.93 -11.30
C ALA A 170 -6.68 -6.14 -12.11
N ASP A 171 -6.04 -5.90 -13.26
CA ASP A 171 -5.42 -6.98 -14.04
C ASP A 171 -4.26 -7.63 -13.26
N ASP A 172 -3.40 -6.84 -12.62
CA ASP A 172 -2.29 -7.33 -11.78
C ASP A 172 -2.84 -8.25 -10.66
N CYS A 173 -3.93 -7.87 -10.00
CA CYS A 173 -4.60 -8.71 -8.99
C CYS A 173 -5.22 -9.98 -9.60
N ARG A 174 -5.88 -9.89 -10.76
CA ARG A 174 -6.46 -11.04 -11.46
C ARG A 174 -5.38 -12.04 -11.86
N GLN A 175 -4.30 -11.57 -12.48
CA GLN A 175 -3.16 -12.39 -12.88
C GLN A 175 -2.51 -13.07 -11.66
N HIS A 176 -2.39 -12.34 -10.55
CA HIS A 176 -1.90 -12.93 -9.30
C HIS A 176 -2.83 -14.02 -8.77
N ALA A 177 -4.15 -13.80 -8.77
CA ALA A 177 -5.13 -14.82 -8.36
C ALA A 177 -5.07 -16.07 -9.25
N ILE A 178 -4.91 -15.91 -10.57
CA ILE A 178 -4.71 -17.03 -11.50
C ILE A 178 -3.42 -17.79 -11.16
N LYS A 179 -2.32 -17.07 -10.92
CA LYS A 179 -1.05 -17.69 -10.50
C LYS A 179 -1.19 -18.46 -9.18
N LEU A 180 -1.94 -17.92 -8.21
CA LEU A 180 -2.22 -18.60 -6.95
C LEU A 180 -3.07 -19.87 -7.15
N ILE A 181 -4.03 -19.85 -8.08
CA ILE A 181 -4.83 -21.02 -8.47
C ILE A 181 -3.93 -22.13 -9.05
N ASP A 182 -2.98 -21.75 -9.92
CA ASP A 182 -2.16 -22.71 -10.66
C ASP A 182 -0.99 -23.26 -9.84
N GLN A 183 -0.34 -22.41 -9.03
CA GLN A 183 0.99 -22.69 -8.49
C GLN A 183 1.15 -22.30 -7.01
N GLY A 184 0.21 -21.55 -6.43
CA GLY A 184 0.44 -20.83 -5.18
C GLY A 184 -0.23 -21.41 -3.94
N PRO A 185 0.17 -20.90 -2.75
CA PRO A 185 -0.55 -21.14 -1.51
C PRO A 185 -1.98 -20.56 -1.63
N ARG A 186 -2.97 -21.42 -1.38
CA ARG A 186 -4.38 -21.08 -1.61
C ARG A 186 -4.96 -20.16 -0.55
N ASP A 187 -4.28 -19.97 0.58
CA ASP A 187 -4.75 -19.17 1.70
C ASP A 187 -4.93 -17.69 1.34
N TYR A 188 -4.14 -17.18 0.38
CA TYR A 188 -4.22 -15.79 -0.10
C TYR A 188 -5.18 -15.59 -1.27
N LEU A 189 -5.74 -16.68 -1.82
CA LEU A 189 -6.60 -16.60 -3.00
C LEU A 189 -7.91 -15.82 -2.73
N PRO A 190 -8.67 -16.08 -1.64
CA PRO A 190 -9.88 -15.32 -1.35
C PRO A 190 -9.59 -13.81 -1.21
N MET A 191 -8.54 -13.47 -0.45
CA MET A 191 -8.11 -12.07 -0.28
C MET A 191 -7.80 -11.41 -1.63
N THR A 192 -7.08 -12.08 -2.52
CA THR A 192 -6.72 -11.51 -3.83
C THR A 192 -7.95 -11.33 -4.72
N ILE A 193 -8.91 -12.26 -4.70
CA ILE A 193 -10.20 -12.13 -5.40
C ILE A 193 -11.00 -10.95 -4.85
N ASP A 194 -11.01 -10.75 -3.54
CA ASP A 194 -11.69 -9.63 -2.90
C ASP A 194 -11.05 -8.29 -3.27
N LEU A 195 -9.72 -8.21 -3.31
CA LEU A 195 -9.00 -7.01 -3.76
C LEU A 195 -9.31 -6.67 -5.22
N TYR A 196 -9.37 -7.69 -6.09
CA TYR A 196 -9.80 -7.53 -7.48
C TYR A 196 -11.23 -6.98 -7.58
N SER A 197 -12.16 -7.56 -6.83
CA SER A 197 -13.56 -7.10 -6.75
C SER A 197 -13.66 -5.65 -6.27
N GLN A 198 -12.91 -5.29 -5.22
CA GLN A 198 -12.89 -3.93 -4.67
C GLN A 198 -12.34 -2.91 -5.67
N LEU A 199 -11.25 -3.23 -6.38
CA LEU A 199 -10.70 -2.34 -7.41
C LEU A 199 -11.73 -2.06 -8.51
N LEU A 200 -12.46 -3.08 -8.96
CA LEU A 200 -13.47 -2.90 -10.00
C LEU A 200 -14.68 -2.11 -9.49
N HIS A 201 -15.25 -2.49 -8.36
CA HIS A 201 -16.47 -1.87 -7.87
C HIS A 201 -16.26 -0.50 -7.24
N GLN A 202 -15.22 -0.32 -6.43
CA GLN A 202 -14.98 0.91 -5.67
C GLN A 202 -13.93 1.82 -6.32
N GLY A 203 -13.02 1.27 -7.13
CA GLY A 203 -12.06 2.05 -7.91
C GLY A 203 -12.64 2.45 -9.26
N VAL A 204 -12.75 1.48 -10.17
CA VAL A 204 -13.08 1.70 -11.59
C VAL A 204 -14.46 2.34 -11.76
N LEU A 205 -15.51 1.76 -11.16
CA LEU A 205 -16.87 2.30 -11.33
C LEU A 205 -16.99 3.72 -10.74
N VAL A 206 -16.50 3.95 -9.51
CA VAL A 206 -16.54 5.27 -8.87
C VAL A 206 -15.81 6.32 -9.71
N GLN A 207 -14.67 5.95 -10.31
CA GLN A 207 -13.91 6.82 -11.19
C GLN A 207 -14.68 7.14 -12.49
N LEU A 208 -15.38 6.17 -13.08
CA LEU A 208 -16.25 6.40 -14.24
C LEU A 208 -17.42 7.33 -13.92
N ALA A 209 -18.08 7.14 -12.78
CA ALA A 209 -19.19 8.00 -12.37
C ALA A 209 -18.76 9.44 -12.08
N ARG A 210 -17.51 9.64 -11.62
CA ARG A 210 -16.94 10.97 -11.37
C ARG A 210 -16.33 11.64 -12.59
N ALA A 211 -16.13 10.91 -13.67
CA ALA A 211 -15.63 11.50 -14.90
C ALA A 211 -16.60 12.59 -15.41
N PRO A 212 -16.07 13.67 -16.02
CA PRO A 212 -16.88 14.66 -16.71
C PRO A 212 -17.85 14.01 -17.69
N ALA A 213 -19.07 14.54 -17.80
CA ALA A 213 -20.10 13.96 -18.65
C ALA A 213 -19.68 13.86 -20.13
N THR A 214 -18.81 14.77 -20.59
CA THR A 214 -18.23 14.78 -21.94
C THR A 214 -17.30 13.59 -22.21
N ASP A 215 -16.53 13.17 -21.20
CA ASP A 215 -15.48 12.17 -21.35
C ASP A 215 -15.97 10.77 -20.98
N ARG A 216 -17.06 10.69 -20.21
CA ARG A 216 -17.60 9.44 -19.66
C ARG A 216 -17.88 8.37 -20.73
N PRO A 217 -18.51 8.66 -21.88
CA PRO A 217 -18.77 7.62 -22.89
C PRO A 217 -17.50 6.97 -23.44
N MET A 218 -16.45 7.78 -23.66
CA MET A 218 -15.15 7.27 -24.12
C MET A 218 -14.50 6.41 -23.04
N LEU A 219 -14.49 6.87 -21.79
CA LEU A 219 -13.90 6.14 -20.67
C LEU A 219 -14.64 4.82 -20.39
N GLU A 220 -15.97 4.82 -20.47
CA GLU A 220 -16.78 3.61 -20.37
C GLU A 220 -16.46 2.62 -21.47
N ALA A 221 -16.27 3.08 -22.72
CA ALA A 221 -15.89 2.19 -23.83
C ALA A 221 -14.53 1.52 -23.58
N VAL A 222 -13.53 2.29 -23.13
CA VAL A 222 -12.20 1.76 -22.76
C VAL A 222 -12.29 0.76 -21.61
N ALA A 223 -13.02 1.10 -20.54
CA ALA A 223 -13.20 0.21 -19.41
C ALA A 223 -13.92 -1.09 -19.80
N LYS A 224 -15.01 -1.02 -20.58
CA LYS A 224 -15.74 -2.20 -21.06
C LYS A 224 -14.87 -3.10 -21.90
N LEU A 225 -14.06 -2.55 -22.81
CA LEU A 225 -13.13 -3.33 -23.62
C LEU A 225 -12.13 -4.09 -22.74
N ARG A 226 -11.50 -3.41 -21.78
CA ARG A 226 -10.53 -4.01 -20.86
C ARG A 226 -11.18 -5.07 -19.95
N LEU A 227 -12.37 -4.81 -19.42
CA LEU A 227 -13.11 -5.76 -18.59
C LEU A 227 -13.54 -7.01 -19.36
N ARG A 228 -13.91 -6.89 -20.65
CA ARG A 228 -14.21 -8.05 -21.49
C ARG A 228 -12.98 -8.94 -21.65
N LYS A 229 -11.81 -8.34 -21.92
CA LYS A 229 -10.54 -9.05 -21.96
C LYS A 229 -10.21 -9.75 -20.62
N MET A 230 -10.52 -9.11 -19.49
CA MET A 230 -10.39 -9.74 -18.16
C MET A 230 -11.47 -10.79 -17.87
N ALA A 231 -12.55 -10.88 -18.66
CA ALA A 231 -13.58 -11.91 -18.52
C ALA A 231 -13.31 -13.11 -19.43
N GLU A 232 -12.38 -13.00 -20.39
CA GLU A 232 -11.99 -14.10 -21.27
C GLU A 232 -11.44 -15.29 -20.45
N PRO A 233 -11.81 -16.53 -20.84
CA PRO A 233 -11.27 -17.72 -20.22
C PRO A 233 -9.75 -17.77 -20.45
N VAL A 234 -9.02 -18.15 -19.42
CA VAL A 234 -7.58 -18.39 -19.54
C VAL A 234 -7.40 -19.77 -20.15
N GLU A 235 -7.06 -19.83 -21.43
CA GLU A 235 -6.77 -21.09 -22.12
C GLU A 235 -5.45 -21.69 -21.62
N GLY A 236 -5.37 -23.01 -21.52
CA GLY A 236 -4.10 -23.72 -21.29
C GLY A 236 -3.75 -24.11 -19.85
N GLY A 237 -4.71 -24.07 -18.91
CA GLY A 237 -4.48 -24.59 -17.55
C GLY A 237 -4.49 -26.13 -17.50
N PRO A 238 -3.69 -26.77 -16.62
CA PRO A 238 -3.84 -28.20 -16.33
C PRO A 238 -5.28 -28.47 -15.86
N LYS A 239 -5.81 -29.69 -16.08
CA LYS A 239 -7.14 -30.08 -15.58
C LYS A 239 -7.19 -29.88 -14.06
N THR A 240 -7.72 -28.74 -13.62
CA THR A 240 -7.73 -28.38 -12.21
C THR A 240 -8.94 -28.97 -11.49
N ALA A 241 -8.85 -29.10 -10.16
CA ALA A 241 -9.97 -29.52 -9.35
C ALA A 241 -11.16 -28.56 -9.55
N LYS A 242 -12.40 -29.09 -9.49
CA LYS A 242 -13.66 -28.34 -9.67
C LYS A 242 -13.73 -27.03 -8.86
N VAL A 243 -13.15 -27.03 -7.66
CA VAL A 243 -13.09 -25.85 -6.77
C VAL A 243 -12.28 -24.70 -7.40
N LEU A 244 -11.19 -24.99 -8.10
CA LEU A 244 -10.35 -23.98 -8.75
C LEU A 244 -11.03 -23.38 -9.98
N GLU A 245 -11.78 -24.19 -10.73
CA GLU A 245 -12.64 -23.69 -11.81
C GLU A 245 -13.72 -22.73 -11.29
N GLN A 246 -14.26 -22.97 -10.09
CA GLN A 246 -15.21 -22.06 -9.45
C GLN A 246 -14.57 -20.70 -9.14
N HIS A 247 -13.31 -20.66 -8.69
CA HIS A 247 -12.59 -19.40 -8.48
C HIS A 247 -12.32 -18.66 -9.79
N ARG A 248 -11.91 -19.36 -10.87
CA ARG A 248 -11.77 -18.74 -12.20
C ARG A 248 -13.11 -18.21 -12.73
N ALA A 249 -14.20 -18.95 -12.51
CA ALA A 249 -15.55 -18.49 -12.85
C ALA A 249 -15.95 -17.25 -12.04
N SER A 250 -15.59 -17.19 -10.75
CA SER A 250 -15.82 -16.02 -9.90
C SER A 250 -15.11 -14.76 -10.42
N LEU A 251 -13.82 -14.84 -10.76
CA LEU A 251 -13.08 -13.73 -11.36
C LEU A 251 -13.76 -13.20 -12.63
N ARG A 252 -14.18 -14.10 -13.53
CA ARG A 252 -14.92 -13.73 -14.75
C ARG A 252 -16.27 -13.09 -14.42
N SER A 253 -17.01 -13.66 -13.48
CA SER A 253 -18.31 -13.14 -13.05
C SER A 253 -18.21 -11.72 -12.50
N ILE A 254 -17.15 -11.40 -11.75
CA ILE A 254 -16.92 -10.05 -11.21
C ILE A 254 -16.71 -9.04 -12.34
N ALA A 255 -15.89 -9.37 -13.35
CA ALA A 255 -15.67 -8.51 -14.51
C ALA A 255 -16.96 -8.27 -15.31
N LEU A 256 -17.73 -9.33 -15.56
CA LEU A 256 -19.00 -9.25 -16.29
C LEU A 256 -20.05 -8.42 -15.52
N ALA A 257 -20.18 -8.64 -14.21
CA ALA A 257 -21.06 -7.84 -13.36
C ALA A 257 -20.66 -6.35 -13.38
N THR A 258 -19.36 -6.05 -13.39
CA THR A 258 -18.86 -4.68 -13.50
C THR A 258 -19.24 -4.03 -14.83
N ILE A 259 -19.16 -4.77 -15.96
CA ILE A 259 -19.60 -4.29 -17.28
C ILE A 259 -21.09 -3.98 -17.29
N GLU A 260 -21.90 -4.83 -16.67
CA GLU A 260 -23.34 -4.66 -16.57
C GLU A 260 -23.70 -3.39 -15.78
N VAL A 261 -23.08 -3.19 -14.61
CA VAL A 261 -23.29 -1.99 -13.80
C VAL A 261 -22.86 -0.73 -14.55
N ALA A 262 -21.70 -0.77 -15.22
CA ALA A 262 -21.22 0.34 -16.05
C ALA A 262 -22.11 0.63 -17.28
N SER A 263 -22.94 -0.32 -17.72
CA SER A 263 -23.82 -0.13 -18.88
C SER A 263 -25.21 0.36 -18.51
N ASN A 264 -25.71 -0.04 -17.33
CA ASN A 264 -27.07 0.28 -16.92
C ASN A 264 -27.25 1.70 -16.37
N GLY A 265 -26.16 2.48 -16.24
CA GLY A 265 -26.21 3.83 -15.69
C GLY A 265 -26.79 3.89 -14.27
N LYS A 266 -26.86 2.75 -13.57
CA LYS A 266 -27.42 2.69 -12.22
C LYS A 266 -26.58 3.60 -11.32
N PRO A 267 -27.21 4.40 -10.45
CA PRO A 267 -26.48 5.17 -9.46
C PRO A 267 -25.60 4.19 -8.68
N LEU A 268 -24.30 4.41 -8.75
CA LEU A 268 -23.36 3.55 -8.05
C LEU A 268 -23.65 3.64 -6.56
N PRO A 269 -23.52 2.52 -5.82
CA PRO A 269 -23.53 2.60 -4.37
C PRO A 269 -22.51 3.65 -3.96
N VAL A 270 -22.97 4.67 -3.22
CA VAL A 270 -22.08 5.65 -2.59
C VAL A 270 -21.00 4.84 -1.90
N PRO A 271 -19.70 5.15 -2.12
CA PRO A 271 -18.62 4.40 -1.49
C PRO A 271 -18.96 4.25 -0.01
N GLY A 272 -19.23 3.01 0.41
CA GLY A 272 -19.44 2.74 1.82
C GLY A 272 -18.25 3.31 2.57
N ALA A 273 -18.47 3.88 3.75
CA ALA A 273 -17.39 4.43 4.55
C ALA A 273 -16.26 3.39 4.57
N THR A 274 -15.11 3.75 3.98
CA THR A 274 -13.97 2.83 3.89
C THR A 274 -13.75 2.28 5.28
N PRO A 275 -13.70 0.95 5.46
CA PRO A 275 -13.63 0.34 6.77
C PRO A 275 -12.55 1.06 7.57
N LYS A 276 -12.95 1.71 8.67
CA LYS A 276 -11.99 2.37 9.55
C LYS A 276 -11.09 1.28 10.09
N TRP A 277 -9.84 1.28 9.63
CA TRP A 277 -8.81 0.37 10.12
C TRP A 277 -8.77 0.49 11.65
N ARG A 278 -8.95 -0.62 12.36
CA ARG A 278 -8.55 -0.65 13.76
C ARG A 278 -7.03 -0.58 13.76
N ASP A 279 -6.47 0.36 14.51
CA ASP A 279 -5.02 0.63 14.56
C ASP A 279 -4.18 -0.57 15.03
N THR A 280 -4.80 -1.68 15.43
CA THR A 280 -4.14 -2.82 16.06
C THR A 280 -3.78 -3.98 15.12
N GLU A 281 -4.37 -4.06 13.92
CA GLU A 281 -4.17 -5.23 13.06
C GLU A 281 -3.17 -4.93 11.92
N ALA A 282 -2.18 -5.81 11.76
CA ALA A 282 -1.18 -5.68 10.70
C ALA A 282 -1.84 -5.94 9.33
N VAL A 283 -2.10 -4.87 8.59
CA VAL A 283 -2.70 -4.96 7.25
C VAL A 283 -1.62 -5.40 6.25
N PRO A 284 -1.87 -6.43 5.42
CA PRO A 284 -0.95 -6.82 4.36
C PRO A 284 -0.65 -5.65 3.40
N ALA A 285 0.59 -5.54 2.93
CA ALA A 285 1.01 -4.43 2.07
C ALA A 285 0.19 -4.35 0.76
N THR A 286 -0.17 -5.49 0.19
CA THR A 286 -1.05 -5.60 -0.99
C THR A 286 -2.42 -4.97 -0.74
N VAL A 287 -3.03 -5.28 0.40
CA VAL A 287 -4.32 -4.74 0.84
C VAL A 287 -4.24 -3.23 1.05
N ALA A 288 -3.20 -2.75 1.74
CA ALA A 288 -2.99 -1.33 1.98
C ALA A 288 -2.83 -0.53 0.68
N LEU A 289 -2.08 -1.06 -0.30
CA LEU A 289 -1.89 -0.42 -1.61
C LEU A 289 -3.16 -0.34 -2.45
N VAL A 290 -3.98 -1.40 -2.45
CA VAL A 290 -5.26 -1.41 -3.17
C VAL A 290 -6.25 -0.41 -2.57
N GLN A 291 -6.35 -0.39 -1.24
CA GLN A 291 -7.25 0.53 -0.55
C GLN A 291 -6.80 1.97 -0.68
N PHE A 292 -5.49 2.22 -0.63
CA PHE A 292 -4.94 3.53 -0.95
C PHE A 292 -5.32 3.95 -2.37
N ALA A 293 -5.21 3.08 -3.39
CA ALA A 293 -5.60 3.42 -4.76
C ALA A 293 -7.08 3.80 -4.88
N ILE A 294 -7.96 3.02 -4.26
CA ILE A 294 -9.42 3.28 -4.22
C ILE A 294 -9.68 4.63 -3.54
N ALA A 295 -9.14 4.81 -2.33
CA ALA A 295 -9.37 6.02 -1.56
C ALA A 295 -8.77 7.26 -2.24
N TYR A 296 -7.55 7.18 -2.75
CA TYR A 296 -6.85 8.30 -3.39
C TYR A 296 -7.50 8.73 -4.70
N SER A 297 -7.87 7.78 -5.57
CA SER A 297 -8.55 8.09 -6.84
C SER A 297 -9.91 8.74 -6.62
N SER A 298 -10.60 8.33 -5.55
CA SER A 298 -11.90 8.86 -5.15
C SER A 298 -11.84 10.24 -4.47
N GLU A 299 -10.68 10.71 -4.04
CA GLU A 299 -10.60 11.97 -3.30
C GLU A 299 -10.47 13.16 -4.25
N THR A 300 -11.04 14.31 -3.87
CA THR A 300 -10.88 15.58 -4.60
C THR A 300 -10.12 16.60 -3.77
N ASP A 301 -10.23 16.56 -2.44
CA ASP A 301 -9.52 17.47 -1.56
C ASP A 301 -8.01 17.13 -1.55
N PRO A 302 -7.13 18.09 -1.92
CA PRO A 302 -5.69 17.85 -1.95
C PRO A 302 -5.09 17.54 -0.57
N VAL A 303 -5.64 18.11 0.51
CA VAL A 303 -5.16 17.86 1.88
C VAL A 303 -5.55 16.46 2.33
N ILE A 304 -6.76 16.00 2.01
CA ILE A 304 -7.19 14.62 2.31
C ILE A 304 -6.40 13.61 1.48
N LYS A 305 -6.08 13.91 0.22
CA LYS A 305 -5.17 13.09 -0.60
C LYS A 305 -3.80 12.92 0.04
N ALA A 306 -3.21 14.04 0.47
CA ALA A 306 -1.91 14.04 1.11
C ALA A 306 -1.91 13.24 2.43
N ASP A 307 -2.98 13.39 3.23
CA ASP A 307 -3.18 12.63 4.47
C ASP A 307 -3.20 11.12 4.19
N ARG A 308 -4.06 10.68 3.26
CA ARG A 308 -4.18 9.26 2.88
C ARG A 308 -2.88 8.69 2.32
N CYS A 309 -2.13 9.49 1.55
CA CYS A 309 -0.84 9.08 1.01
C CYS A 309 0.22 8.97 2.11
N SER A 310 0.26 9.92 3.05
CA SER A 310 1.15 9.87 4.20
C SER A 310 0.91 8.62 5.05
N ASP A 311 -0.36 8.33 5.38
CA ASP A 311 -0.74 7.13 6.12
C ASP A 311 -0.31 5.84 5.40
N CYS A 312 -0.53 5.77 4.08
CA CYS A 312 -0.14 4.62 3.27
C CYS A 312 1.38 4.42 3.24
N VAL A 313 2.13 5.50 3.03
CA VAL A 313 3.59 5.50 3.00
C VAL A 313 4.16 5.03 4.35
N GLN A 314 3.65 5.53 5.48
CA GLN A 314 4.08 5.11 6.80
C GLN A 314 3.87 3.60 7.02
N ARG A 315 2.70 3.07 6.61
CA ARG A 315 2.38 1.64 6.72
C ARG A 315 3.27 0.77 5.84
N LEU A 316 3.64 1.27 4.67
CA LEU A 316 4.49 0.54 3.72
C LEU A 316 5.98 0.62 4.04
N MET A 317 6.41 1.55 4.90
CA MET A 317 7.82 1.75 5.24
C MET A 317 8.54 0.46 5.66
N PRO A 318 8.02 -0.36 6.60
CA PRO A 318 8.70 -1.58 7.01
C PRO A 318 8.87 -2.57 5.85
N TYR A 319 7.88 -2.63 4.97
CA TYR A 319 7.88 -3.50 3.81
C TYR A 319 8.91 -3.07 2.75
N VAL A 320 8.91 -1.78 2.41
CA VAL A 320 9.87 -1.22 1.43
C VAL A 320 11.29 -1.36 1.93
N LYS A 321 11.52 -1.16 3.24
CA LYS A 321 12.83 -1.37 3.85
C LYS A 321 13.33 -2.81 3.64
N LEU A 322 12.47 -3.81 3.86
CA LEU A 322 12.82 -5.22 3.65
C LEU A 322 13.08 -5.52 2.17
N GLN A 323 12.23 -5.01 1.27
CA GLN A 323 12.46 -5.20 -0.18
C GLN A 323 13.78 -4.60 -0.67
N LEU A 324 14.13 -3.41 -0.18
CA LEU A 324 15.37 -2.73 -0.54
C LEU A 324 16.62 -3.43 0.02
N ALA A 325 16.49 -4.12 1.16
CA ALA A 325 17.56 -4.95 1.70
C ALA A 325 17.76 -6.24 0.89
N ASP A 326 16.66 -6.89 0.48
CA ASP A 326 16.70 -8.19 -0.21
C ASP A 326 17.19 -8.13 -1.66
N ASN A 327 16.96 -7.02 -2.37
CA ASN A 327 17.23 -6.93 -3.82
C ASN A 327 17.85 -5.58 -4.23
N PRO A 328 19.16 -5.36 -3.98
CA PRO A 328 19.80 -4.10 -4.34
C PRO A 328 19.95 -3.89 -5.87
N GLU A 329 19.91 -4.96 -6.67
CA GLU A 329 20.27 -4.93 -8.10
C GLU A 329 19.09 -4.97 -9.10
N THR A 330 17.83 -4.89 -8.65
CA THR A 330 16.70 -4.95 -9.59
C THR A 330 16.72 -3.78 -10.58
N LYS A 331 17.07 -4.07 -11.83
CA LYS A 331 17.15 -3.11 -12.95
C LYS A 331 15.77 -2.61 -13.41
N GLU A 332 14.71 -3.36 -13.15
CA GLU A 332 13.34 -2.98 -13.52
C GLU A 332 12.50 -2.62 -12.30
N GLY A 333 12.02 -1.38 -12.29
CA GLY A 333 11.02 -0.92 -11.34
C GLY A 333 11.53 -0.77 -9.90
N ASP A 334 12.60 0.02 -9.72
CA ASP A 334 13.17 0.34 -8.40
C ASP A 334 12.07 0.73 -7.39
N PRO A 335 11.78 -0.13 -6.40
CA PRO A 335 10.73 0.12 -5.42
C PRO A 335 11.02 1.37 -4.60
N GLY A 336 12.31 1.71 -4.41
CA GLY A 336 12.73 2.94 -3.77
C GLY A 336 12.26 4.16 -4.56
N GLN A 337 12.55 4.22 -5.86
CA GLN A 337 12.11 5.32 -6.72
C GLN A 337 10.57 5.45 -6.76
N GLN A 338 9.85 4.34 -6.82
CA GLN A 338 8.37 4.35 -6.82
C GLN A 338 7.83 4.88 -5.49
N PHE A 339 8.38 4.44 -4.38
CA PHE A 339 8.02 4.91 -3.05
C PHE A 339 8.32 6.41 -2.87
N GLY A 340 9.49 6.87 -3.31
CA GLY A 340 9.84 8.29 -3.34
C GLY A 340 8.89 9.13 -4.20
N SER A 341 8.39 8.55 -5.30
CA SER A 341 7.38 9.19 -6.16
C SER A 341 6.02 9.28 -5.47
N MET A 342 5.62 8.27 -4.68
CA MET A 342 4.41 8.35 -3.85
C MET A 342 4.49 9.49 -2.84
N ILE A 343 5.61 9.63 -2.13
CA ILE A 343 5.78 10.73 -1.17
C ILE A 343 5.74 12.08 -1.90
N ARG A 344 6.49 12.22 -3.00
CA ARG A 344 6.56 13.48 -3.73
C ARG A 344 5.21 13.91 -4.31
N PHE A 345 4.61 13.06 -5.13
CA PHE A 345 3.43 13.40 -5.91
C PHE A 345 2.12 13.15 -5.16
N GLY A 346 2.13 12.27 -4.16
CA GLY A 346 0.97 11.97 -3.33
C GLY A 346 0.87 12.79 -2.06
N VAL A 347 1.99 13.30 -1.50
CA VAL A 347 1.98 14.14 -0.29
C VAL A 347 2.34 15.59 -0.59
N TYR A 348 3.57 15.87 -1.05
CA TYR A 348 4.03 17.26 -1.15
C TYR A 348 3.30 18.07 -2.24
N VAL A 349 3.14 17.53 -3.45
CA VAL A 349 2.49 18.26 -4.56
C VAL A 349 1.02 18.63 -4.28
N PRO A 350 0.18 17.75 -3.70
CA PRO A 350 -1.17 18.14 -3.29
C PRO A 350 -1.17 19.24 -2.24
N LEU A 351 -0.28 19.17 -1.23
CA LEU A 351 -0.18 20.22 -0.21
C LEU A 351 0.28 21.57 -0.78
N GLU A 352 1.21 21.56 -1.75
CA GLU A 352 1.60 22.78 -2.49
C GLU A 352 0.40 23.40 -3.23
N SER A 353 -0.43 22.57 -3.86
CA SER A 353 -1.62 23.01 -4.60
C SER A 353 -2.73 23.52 -3.66
N GLY A 354 -2.87 22.93 -2.47
CA GLY A 354 -3.82 23.34 -1.45
C GLY A 354 -3.49 24.69 -0.77
N ASN A 355 -2.24 25.15 -0.86
CA ASN A 355 -1.76 26.40 -0.26
C ASN A 355 -2.05 27.66 -1.09
N ALA A 356 -2.75 27.55 -2.24
CA ALA A 356 -3.02 28.69 -3.13
C ALA A 356 -3.91 29.77 -2.50
N LEU A 357 -4.65 29.43 -1.43
CA LEU A 357 -5.47 30.34 -0.62
C LEU A 357 -5.10 30.12 0.83
N GLU A 358 -5.03 31.18 1.64
CA GLU A 358 -4.77 31.08 3.08
C GLU A 358 -5.77 30.09 3.73
N PRO A 359 -5.37 28.84 4.06
CA PRO A 359 -6.33 27.85 4.48
C PRO A 359 -6.75 28.12 5.93
N PRO A 360 -7.93 27.63 6.36
CA PRO A 360 -8.36 27.74 7.76
C PRO A 360 -7.31 27.21 8.73
N ALA A 361 -7.25 27.75 9.95
CA ALA A 361 -6.23 27.37 10.95
C ALA A 361 -6.20 25.86 11.22
N GLN A 362 -7.35 25.19 11.25
CA GLN A 362 -7.45 23.74 11.42
C GLN A 362 -6.84 22.97 10.23
N THR A 363 -7.06 23.44 9.01
CA THR A 363 -6.46 22.86 7.81
C THR A 363 -4.94 23.06 7.82
N ARG A 364 -4.44 24.23 8.22
CA ARG A 364 -2.98 24.46 8.39
C ARG A 364 -2.36 23.47 9.38
N LEU A 365 -2.96 23.31 10.56
CA LEU A 365 -2.49 22.35 11.56
C LEU A 365 -2.46 20.91 11.02
N LYS A 366 -3.46 20.54 10.21
CA LYS A 366 -3.51 19.24 9.55
C LYS A 366 -2.38 19.10 8.51
N MET A 367 -2.17 20.10 7.66
CA MET A 367 -1.08 20.11 6.68
C MET A 367 0.30 20.02 7.35
N ASP A 368 0.51 20.74 8.47
CA ASP A 368 1.75 20.70 9.24
C ASP A 368 2.00 19.33 9.88
N ARG A 369 0.94 18.63 10.32
CA ARG A 369 1.05 17.23 10.77
C ARG A 369 1.50 16.33 9.62
N ILE A 370 0.81 16.38 8.49
CA ILE A 370 1.12 15.54 7.30
C ILE A 370 2.57 15.76 6.84
N LEU A 371 3.04 17.02 6.82
CA LEU A 371 4.43 17.33 6.47
C LEU A 371 5.44 16.75 7.47
N ARG A 372 5.17 16.84 8.78
CA ARG A 372 6.03 16.23 9.80
C ARG A 372 6.08 14.71 9.67
N ASP A 373 4.94 14.10 9.41
CA ASP A 373 4.79 12.65 9.23
C ASP A 373 5.56 12.15 8.00
N ALA A 374 5.50 12.89 6.89
CA ALA A 374 6.30 12.62 5.69
C ALA A 374 7.80 12.87 5.89
N ASP A 375 8.17 13.96 6.58
CA ASP A 375 9.57 14.27 6.88
C ASP A 375 10.20 13.22 7.82
N GLN A 376 9.44 12.74 8.83
CA GLN A 376 9.87 11.66 9.70
C GLN A 376 10.13 10.38 8.89
N THR A 377 9.20 10.03 8.01
CA THR A 377 9.30 8.87 7.11
C THR A 377 10.56 8.95 6.24
N VAL A 378 10.84 10.09 5.62
CA VAL A 378 12.06 10.30 4.81
C VAL A 378 13.31 10.20 5.68
N GLY A 379 13.30 10.80 6.88
CA GLY A 379 14.41 10.72 7.82
C GLY A 379 14.70 9.29 8.30
N GLU A 380 13.67 8.45 8.48
CA GLU A 380 13.84 7.02 8.79
C GLU A 380 14.48 6.25 7.62
N MET A 381 14.11 6.57 6.37
CA MET A 381 14.77 6.00 5.18
C MET A 381 16.24 6.40 5.08
N GLU A 382 16.56 7.67 5.35
CA GLU A 382 17.94 8.16 5.33
C GLU A 382 18.80 7.48 6.40
N LYS A 383 18.29 7.35 7.63
CA LYS A 383 18.97 6.59 8.69
C LYS A 383 19.21 5.13 8.29
N HIS A 384 18.27 4.51 7.58
CA HIS A 384 18.46 3.15 7.09
C HIS A 384 19.45 3.05 5.94
N MET A 385 19.52 4.06 5.06
CA MET A 385 20.52 4.12 4.00
C MET A 385 21.94 4.05 4.54
N GLU A 386 22.22 4.72 5.67
CA GLU A 386 23.54 4.66 6.33
C GLU A 386 23.88 3.25 6.86
N ALA A 387 22.87 2.45 7.18
CA ALA A 387 23.03 1.09 7.72
C ALA A 387 23.05 -0.01 6.65
N VAL A 388 22.66 0.29 5.40
CA VAL A 388 22.59 -0.71 4.31
C VAL A 388 23.92 -0.73 3.54
N SER A 389 24.25 -1.87 2.92
CA SER A 389 25.40 -2.02 2.03
C SER A 389 25.40 -0.98 0.89
N SER A 390 26.58 -0.71 0.32
CA SER A 390 26.76 0.27 -0.77
C SER A 390 25.86 0.01 -1.98
N ALA A 391 25.55 -1.25 -2.28
CA ALA A 391 24.62 -1.62 -3.33
C ALA A 391 23.18 -1.14 -3.01
N GLY A 392 22.71 -1.37 -1.77
CA GLY A 392 21.38 -0.91 -1.33
C GLY A 392 21.28 0.61 -1.16
N GLN A 393 22.38 1.30 -0.82
CA GLN A 393 22.42 2.76 -0.71
C GLN A 393 21.93 3.47 -1.99
N SER A 394 22.26 2.94 -3.16
CA SER A 394 21.83 3.51 -4.44
C SER A 394 20.30 3.54 -4.62
N SER A 395 19.61 2.51 -4.15
CA SER A 395 18.15 2.38 -4.24
C SER A 395 17.44 3.27 -3.20
N PHE A 396 17.97 3.34 -1.97
CA PHE A 396 17.49 4.30 -0.97
C PHE A 396 17.71 5.76 -1.41
N GLN A 397 18.87 6.07 -1.99
CA GLN A 397 19.17 7.41 -2.49
C GLN A 397 18.22 7.81 -3.63
N ARG A 398 17.87 6.88 -4.51
CA ARG A 398 16.85 7.08 -5.56
C ARG A 398 15.46 7.32 -4.98
N ALA A 399 15.14 6.74 -3.83
CA ALA A 399 13.88 6.96 -3.12
C ALA A 399 13.81 8.35 -2.45
N VAL A 400 14.91 8.81 -1.87
CA VAL A 400 14.98 10.09 -1.14
C VAL A 400 15.15 11.29 -2.10
N ARG A 401 15.78 11.10 -3.27
CA ARG A 401 16.05 12.22 -4.20
C ARG A 401 14.78 12.94 -4.69
N PRO A 402 13.67 12.27 -5.04
CA PRO A 402 12.41 12.93 -5.37
C PRO A 402 11.81 13.74 -4.22
N THR A 403 11.96 13.29 -2.96
CA THR A 403 11.32 13.92 -1.80
C THR A 403 11.99 15.24 -1.43
N LYS A 404 13.34 15.29 -1.46
CA LYS A 404 14.12 16.51 -1.17
C LYS A 404 13.75 17.71 -2.06
N LYS A 405 13.54 17.46 -3.36
CA LYS A 405 13.22 18.53 -4.33
C LYS A 405 11.89 19.23 -4.04
N GLY A 406 10.88 18.52 -3.51
CA GLY A 406 9.61 19.14 -3.12
C GLY A 406 9.74 19.91 -1.81
N TRP A 407 10.46 19.33 -0.85
CA TRP A 407 10.64 19.91 0.48
C TRP A 407 11.30 21.30 0.46
N GLU A 408 12.43 21.46 -0.25
CA GLU A 408 13.15 22.74 -0.31
C GLU A 408 12.29 23.87 -0.88
N LYS A 409 11.45 23.57 -1.87
CA LYS A 409 10.54 24.52 -2.50
C LYS A 409 9.44 24.99 -1.53
N SER A 410 8.87 24.06 -0.74
CA SER A 410 7.80 24.37 0.21
C SER A 410 8.26 25.27 1.36
N ARG A 411 9.49 25.09 1.88
CA ARG A 411 10.03 25.90 2.99
C ARG A 411 10.61 27.23 2.55
N GLY A 412 11.14 27.32 1.33
CA GLY A 412 11.82 28.53 0.82
C GLY A 412 10.90 29.76 0.73
N ASN A 413 9.61 29.58 0.44
CA ASN A 413 8.71 30.69 0.15
C ASN A 413 8.32 31.55 1.37
N ASN A 414 8.49 31.06 2.61
CA ASN A 414 8.07 31.79 3.81
C ASN A 414 9.19 32.57 4.52
N LYS A 415 10.47 32.38 4.18
CA LYS A 415 11.59 33.03 4.90
C LYS A 415 12.00 34.41 4.38
N GLY A 416 11.44 34.90 3.27
CA GLY A 416 11.95 36.10 2.58
C GLY A 416 11.24 37.44 2.81
N LYS A 417 10.01 37.50 3.36
CA LYS A 417 9.28 38.77 3.56
C LYS A 417 9.55 39.45 4.91
N GLY A 418 10.77 39.29 5.42
CA GLY A 418 11.28 40.06 6.55
C GLY A 418 11.62 41.48 6.10
N LYS A 419 10.67 42.40 6.29
CA LYS A 419 10.82 43.86 6.37
C LYS A 419 12.23 44.38 6.06
N SER A 420 12.46 44.81 4.82
CA SER A 420 13.50 45.82 4.58
C SER A 420 13.10 47.07 5.36
N LYS A 421 13.79 47.28 6.47
CA LYS A 421 13.63 48.45 7.33
C LYS A 421 14.09 49.63 6.49
N GLY A 422 13.16 50.51 6.13
CA GLY A 422 13.46 51.75 5.42
C GLY A 422 14.55 52.53 6.15
N LYS A 423 15.65 52.77 5.46
CA LYS A 423 16.58 53.84 5.78
C LYS A 423 16.45 54.85 4.65
N GLY A 424 15.95 56.03 4.99
CA GLY A 424 15.77 57.13 4.05
C GLY A 424 17.09 57.52 3.39
N GLY A 425 17.01 57.85 2.11
CA GLY A 425 18.06 58.44 1.31
C GLY A 425 17.40 59.27 0.21
N GLN A 426 17.36 60.58 0.43
CA GLN A 426 16.89 61.59 -0.51
C GLN A 426 17.86 61.76 -1.69
N SER A 427 17.28 62.19 -2.81
CA SER A 427 17.88 62.91 -3.94
C SER A 427 18.64 62.09 -5.00
N GLY A 428 18.28 62.32 -6.26
CA GLY A 428 18.99 61.75 -7.40
C GLY A 428 18.14 61.64 -8.67
N ARG A 429 17.75 62.80 -9.20
CA ARG A 429 17.10 63.00 -10.51
C ARG A 429 17.90 62.28 -11.61
N SER A 430 17.32 61.32 -12.32
CA SER A 430 17.69 61.04 -13.71
C SER A 430 16.58 60.29 -14.43
N SER A 431 16.05 60.93 -15.46
CA SER A 431 15.04 60.41 -16.36
C SER A 431 15.69 59.42 -17.33
N SER A 432 15.26 58.16 -17.30
CA SER A 432 15.38 57.28 -18.45
C SER A 432 14.02 56.62 -18.73
N VAL A 433 13.46 57.02 -19.87
CA VAL A 433 12.26 56.47 -20.46
C VAL A 433 12.59 55.07 -20.95
N ILE A 434 11.98 54.05 -20.35
CA ILE A 434 11.99 52.66 -20.86
C ILE A 434 10.60 52.42 -21.48
N PRO A 435 10.52 51.94 -22.74
CA PRO A 435 9.25 51.77 -23.42
C PRO A 435 8.49 50.54 -22.92
N ALA A 436 7.17 50.66 -22.92
CA ALA A 436 6.23 49.62 -22.54
C ALA A 436 6.36 48.35 -23.41
N PRO A 437 6.15 47.15 -22.83
CA PRO A 437 6.04 45.93 -23.62
C PRO A 437 4.75 45.95 -24.45
N ARG A 438 4.90 45.81 -25.78
CA ARG A 438 3.80 45.58 -26.72
C ARG A 438 3.08 44.29 -26.34
N VAL A 439 1.82 44.41 -25.95
CA VAL A 439 0.86 43.32 -25.92
C VAL A 439 0.45 43.04 -27.36
N HIS A 440 0.84 41.87 -27.88
CA HIS A 440 0.29 41.32 -29.12
C HIS A 440 -1.04 40.64 -28.79
N PRO A 441 -2.17 41.04 -29.42
CA PRO A 441 -3.38 40.24 -29.40
C PRO A 441 -3.21 39.08 -30.39
N SER A 442 -3.09 37.86 -29.87
CA SER A 442 -3.19 36.63 -30.67
C SER A 442 -4.66 36.39 -31.00
N LEU A 443 -5.06 36.83 -32.19
CA LEU A 443 -6.26 36.36 -32.87
C LEU A 443 -5.95 34.97 -33.45
N ASN A 444 -6.43 33.93 -32.79
CA ASN A 444 -6.61 32.62 -33.42
C ASN A 444 -8.10 32.45 -33.70
N ALA A 445 -8.52 32.92 -34.87
CA ALA A 445 -9.65 32.36 -35.58
C ALA A 445 -9.10 31.24 -36.47
N SER A 446 -9.25 29.99 -36.04
CA SER A 446 -9.16 28.84 -36.93
C SER A 446 -10.58 28.44 -37.30
N GLU A 447 -10.98 28.85 -38.50
CA GLU A 447 -12.09 28.30 -39.26
C GLU A 447 -12.01 26.77 -39.32
N GLY A 448 -13.20 26.17 -39.40
CA GLY A 448 -13.40 24.74 -39.45
C GLY A 448 -12.72 24.09 -40.66
N GLN A 449 -12.04 22.98 -40.38
CA GLN A 449 -11.67 22.02 -41.41
C GLN A 449 -12.07 20.64 -40.91
N GLU A 450 -13.18 20.14 -41.46
CA GLU A 450 -13.64 18.76 -41.30
C GLU A 450 -12.55 17.78 -41.75
N PRO A 451 -12.17 16.78 -40.92
CA PRO A 451 -11.41 15.66 -41.43
C PRO A 451 -12.36 14.69 -42.15
N LYS A 452 -12.28 14.66 -43.49
CA LYS A 452 -12.73 13.52 -44.29
C LYS A 452 -11.89 12.30 -43.90
N VAL A 453 -12.40 11.49 -42.98
CA VAL A 453 -11.85 10.17 -42.69
C VAL A 453 -12.31 9.23 -43.81
N ALA A 454 -11.44 9.02 -44.80
CA ALA A 454 -11.56 7.93 -45.75
C ALA A 454 -11.26 6.61 -45.03
N LEU A 455 -12.32 5.91 -44.61
CA LEU A 455 -12.27 4.53 -44.13
C LEU A 455 -11.99 3.59 -45.31
N CYS A 456 -10.73 3.30 -45.57
CA CYS A 456 -10.33 2.16 -46.38
C CYS A 456 -10.49 0.88 -45.54
N TRP A 457 -11.67 0.28 -45.57
CA TRP A 457 -11.85 -1.12 -45.20
C TRP A 457 -11.27 -2.00 -46.30
N ARG A 458 -10.07 -2.55 -46.08
CA ARG A 458 -9.59 -3.66 -46.89
C ARG A 458 -10.18 -4.94 -46.31
N SER A 459 -11.31 -5.33 -46.89
CA SER A 459 -11.90 -6.66 -46.78
C SER A 459 -10.87 -7.69 -47.28
N GLY A 460 -10.56 -8.66 -46.44
CA GLY A 460 -9.73 -9.82 -46.76
C GLY A 460 -10.41 -11.07 -46.22
N SER A 461 -11.50 -11.47 -46.87
CA SER A 461 -12.09 -12.80 -46.77
C SER A 461 -12.12 -13.39 -48.16
N ASP A 462 -11.35 -14.45 -48.38
CA ASP A 462 -11.67 -15.65 -49.17
C ASP A 462 -10.39 -16.51 -49.27
N ARG A 463 -10.39 -17.73 -48.69
CA ARG A 463 -10.63 -19.04 -49.36
C ARG A 463 -9.43 -19.46 -50.24
N ILE A 464 -9.00 -20.71 -50.40
CA ILE A 464 -9.51 -22.07 -50.14
C ILE A 464 -8.31 -23.02 -50.41
N ILE A 465 -8.27 -24.14 -49.68
CA ILE A 465 -7.85 -25.51 -50.07
C ILE A 465 -6.79 -25.67 -51.18
N SER A 466 -5.66 -26.28 -50.83
CA SER A 466 -5.15 -27.56 -51.40
C SER A 466 -4.07 -28.14 -50.49
#